data_AF-A0A352S6C6-F1
#
_entry.id   AF-A0A352S6C6-F1
#
_cell.length_a   1.000
_cell.length_b   1.000
_cell.length_c   1.000
_cell.angle_alpha   90.00
_cell.angle_beta   90.00
_cell.angle_gamma   90.00
#
_symmetry.space_group_name_H-M   'P 1'
#
loop_
_entity.id
_entity.type
_entity.pdbx_description
1 polymer ?
#
loop_
_entity_poly.entity_id
_entity_poly.type
_entity_poly.pdbx_seq_one_letter_code
_entity_poly.pdbx_strand_id
1 'polypeptide(L)'
;MRDKLARLTLALCLLLPLAAHAITGSTINARSLFDAAGVDGTMVIHDVRQQRTLTYNPERAATAYSPASTFKVFNSLIALETGAAADVDNDMLPWDGKIIMHNGKPFLPPVCNGEVSMRVALKNSCIPAYQTLARRIGTEQYRKYLRAARFGNANVDGPVDWFWLNNQLTITAYQQVDFLREVAARRVPMISARSYDMLDDILAIEKTPAYTIYAKTGWVTVPGKVDVGWWVGWVARGNDTYVFAINLDMPNPGVAPKRQEIARAVLKQVGALS
;
A
#
# COMPACT_ATOMS: atom_id res chain seq x y z
N MET A 1 56.68 2.80 -50.55
CA MET A 1 55.40 3.35 -50.05
C MET A 1 54.62 2.20 -49.43
N ARG A 2 54.09 2.41 -48.22
CA ARG A 2 53.64 1.39 -47.25
C ARG A 2 52.45 0.55 -47.72
N ASP A 3 52.57 -0.76 -47.50
CA ASP A 3 51.50 -1.76 -47.51
C ASP A 3 50.47 -1.53 -46.39
N LYS A 4 49.18 -1.65 -46.73
CA LYS A 4 48.06 -1.65 -45.80
C LYS A 4 47.60 -3.10 -45.57
N LEU A 5 47.85 -3.64 -44.38
CA LEU A 5 47.12 -4.80 -43.85
C LEU A 5 46.26 -4.34 -42.68
N ALA A 6 44.95 -4.35 -42.89
CA ALA A 6 43.95 -4.12 -41.86
C ALA A 6 43.82 -5.40 -40.99
N ARG A 7 44.07 -5.28 -39.69
CA ARG A 7 43.75 -6.33 -38.71
C ARG A 7 42.36 -6.06 -38.17
N LEU A 8 41.44 -6.98 -38.45
CA LEU A 8 40.08 -6.99 -37.90
C LEU A 8 40.14 -7.74 -36.55
N THR A 9 39.96 -7.03 -35.44
CA THR A 9 39.90 -7.64 -34.11
C THR A 9 38.45 -7.95 -33.78
N LEU A 10 38.07 -9.22 -33.80
CA LEU A 10 36.73 -9.69 -33.42
C LEU A 10 36.64 -9.72 -31.88
N ALA A 11 35.92 -8.76 -31.30
CA ALA A 11 35.64 -8.76 -29.86
C ALA A 11 34.48 -9.72 -29.57
N LEU A 12 34.79 -10.85 -28.94
CA LEU A 12 33.80 -11.85 -28.51
C LEU A 12 33.13 -11.37 -27.21
N CYS A 13 31.95 -10.75 -27.33
CA CYS A 13 31.10 -10.43 -26.19
C CYS A 13 30.51 -11.72 -25.59
N LEU A 14 31.07 -12.18 -24.47
CA LEU A 14 30.49 -13.21 -23.62
C LEU A 14 29.22 -12.67 -22.96
N LEU A 15 28.06 -12.95 -23.55
CA LEU A 15 26.75 -12.78 -22.93
C LEU A 15 26.60 -13.82 -21.81
N LEU A 16 26.92 -13.42 -20.58
CA LEU A 16 26.54 -14.19 -19.40
C LEU A 16 25.02 -14.16 -19.26
N PRO A 17 24.32 -15.30 -19.16
CA PRO A 17 22.89 -15.31 -18.93
C PRO A 17 22.62 -14.78 -17.52
N LEU A 18 21.83 -13.71 -17.41
CA LEU A 18 21.25 -13.30 -16.14
C LEU A 18 20.37 -14.47 -15.66
N ALA A 19 20.83 -15.19 -14.65
CA ALA A 19 19.98 -16.11 -13.92
C ALA A 19 18.86 -15.30 -13.26
N ALA A 20 17.65 -15.38 -13.84
CA ALA A 20 16.44 -14.92 -13.18
C ALA A 20 16.29 -15.73 -11.89
N HIS A 21 16.66 -15.12 -10.76
CA HIS A 21 16.35 -15.68 -9.47
C HIS A 21 14.83 -15.62 -9.32
N ALA A 22 14.17 -16.76 -9.54
CA ALA A 22 12.80 -16.93 -9.09
C ALA A 22 12.82 -16.67 -7.58
N ILE A 23 12.18 -15.59 -7.14
CA ILE A 23 11.99 -15.31 -5.72
C ILE A 23 11.02 -16.39 -5.21
N THR A 24 11.55 -17.54 -4.83
CA THR A 24 10.80 -18.58 -4.13
C THR A 24 10.60 -18.08 -2.70
N GLY A 25 9.56 -17.29 -2.47
CA GLY A 25 9.14 -16.95 -1.12
C GLY A 25 8.85 -18.22 -0.33
N SER A 26 9.27 -18.28 0.93
CA SER A 26 8.91 -19.42 1.78
C SER A 26 7.41 -19.37 2.07
N THR A 27 6.76 -20.52 2.18
CA THR A 27 5.31 -20.56 2.39
C THR A 27 4.95 -20.23 3.84
N ILE A 28 3.86 -19.47 4.04
CA ILE A 28 3.23 -19.27 5.35
C ILE A 28 2.13 -20.31 5.51
N ASN A 29 2.09 -21.00 6.65
CA ASN A 29 0.95 -21.86 7.00
C ASN A 29 -0.23 -21.05 7.55
N ALA A 30 -0.95 -20.35 6.66
CA ALA A 30 -2.12 -19.55 7.01
C ALA A 30 -3.46 -20.16 6.56
N ARG A 31 -3.45 -21.30 5.84
CA ARG A 31 -4.66 -21.90 5.24
C ARG A 31 -5.81 -22.03 6.23
N SER A 32 -5.55 -22.63 7.39
CA SER A 32 -6.58 -22.85 8.42
C SER A 32 -7.23 -21.56 8.93
N LEU A 33 -6.52 -20.42 8.93
CA LEU A 33 -7.05 -19.12 9.35
C LEU A 33 -8.04 -18.55 8.32
N PHE A 34 -7.72 -18.71 7.03
CA PHE A 34 -8.59 -18.28 5.92
C PHE A 34 -9.81 -19.21 5.81
N ASP A 35 -9.61 -20.53 5.88
CA ASP A 35 -10.67 -21.53 5.83
C ASP A 35 -11.66 -21.35 7.00
N ALA A 36 -11.16 -21.16 8.23
CA ALA A 36 -12.00 -20.92 9.41
C ALA A 36 -12.79 -19.60 9.33
N ALA A 37 -12.29 -18.62 8.58
CA ALA A 37 -12.98 -17.37 8.32
C ALA A 37 -13.93 -17.46 7.11
N GLY A 38 -13.92 -18.57 6.35
CA GLY A 38 -14.75 -18.78 5.17
C GLY A 38 -14.44 -17.81 4.03
N VAL A 39 -13.16 -17.42 3.86
CA VAL A 39 -12.75 -16.42 2.87
C VAL A 39 -11.53 -16.86 2.08
N ASP A 40 -11.54 -16.56 0.79
CA ASP A 40 -10.36 -16.68 -0.06
C ASP A 40 -9.49 -15.41 0.07
N GLY A 41 -8.18 -15.60 0.10
CA GLY A 41 -7.25 -14.49 0.30
C GLY A 41 -5.79 -14.87 0.16
N THR A 42 -4.93 -13.89 0.41
CA THR A 42 -3.47 -14.00 0.39
C THR A 42 -2.87 -13.20 1.54
N MET A 43 -1.68 -13.58 1.97
CA MET A 43 -0.87 -12.81 2.90
C MET A 43 0.57 -12.83 2.43
N VAL A 44 1.18 -11.65 2.32
CA VAL A 44 2.61 -11.48 2.04
C VAL A 44 3.24 -10.78 3.23
N ILE A 45 4.35 -11.31 3.73
CA ILE A 45 5.18 -10.68 4.77
C ILE A 45 6.62 -10.63 4.28
N HIS A 46 7.28 -9.50 4.42
CA HIS A 46 8.72 -9.37 4.23
C HIS A 46 9.39 -9.07 5.56
N ASP A 47 10.24 -9.99 6.00
CA ASP A 47 11.13 -9.84 7.15
C ASP A 47 12.39 -9.10 6.65
N VAL A 48 12.49 -7.82 7.02
CA VAL A 48 13.55 -6.93 6.52
C VAL A 48 14.92 -7.37 7.05
N ARG A 49 15.03 -7.83 8.28
CA ARG A 49 16.32 -8.26 8.83
C ARG A 49 16.84 -9.53 8.16
N GLN A 50 15.95 -10.50 7.93
CA GLN A 50 16.31 -11.78 7.31
C GLN A 50 16.28 -11.74 5.77
N GLN A 51 15.86 -10.61 5.18
CA GLN A 51 15.75 -10.44 3.73
C GLN A 51 14.94 -11.56 3.05
N ARG A 52 13.86 -12.01 3.70
CA ARG A 52 13.01 -13.09 3.19
C ARG A 52 11.56 -12.64 3.06
N THR A 53 10.92 -13.12 2.01
CA THR A 53 9.48 -12.95 1.79
C THR A 53 8.77 -14.26 2.07
N LEU A 54 7.74 -14.19 2.90
CA LEU A 54 6.86 -15.28 3.28
C LEU A 54 5.50 -15.04 2.62
N THR A 55 4.89 -16.07 2.02
CA THR A 55 3.61 -15.89 1.32
C THR A 55 2.63 -17.05 1.53
N TYR A 56 1.37 -16.70 1.74
CA TYR A 56 0.22 -17.58 1.59
C TYR A 56 -0.54 -17.22 0.31
N ASN A 57 -0.89 -18.23 -0.50
CA ASN A 57 -1.56 -18.06 -1.79
C ASN A 57 -0.81 -17.11 -2.76
N PRO A 58 0.37 -17.54 -3.28
CA PRO A 58 1.22 -16.71 -4.12
C PRO A 58 0.59 -16.32 -5.47
N GLU A 59 -0.32 -17.13 -6.00
CA GLU A 59 -1.08 -16.81 -7.21
C GLU A 59 -1.95 -15.56 -6.99
N ARG A 60 -2.75 -15.55 -5.91
CA ARG A 60 -3.54 -14.37 -5.55
C ARG A 60 -2.67 -13.18 -5.12
N ALA A 61 -1.52 -13.42 -4.51
CA ALA A 61 -0.56 -12.36 -4.19
C ALA A 61 -0.08 -11.59 -5.44
N ALA A 62 -0.04 -12.27 -6.59
CA ALA A 62 0.34 -11.70 -7.89
C ALA A 62 -0.85 -11.05 -8.64
N THR A 63 -2.10 -11.23 -8.18
CA THR A 63 -3.27 -10.57 -8.75
C THR A 63 -3.32 -9.10 -8.34
N ALA A 64 -3.45 -8.21 -9.32
CA ALA A 64 -3.53 -6.77 -9.09
C ALA A 64 -4.98 -6.34 -8.80
N TYR A 65 -5.17 -5.55 -7.75
CA TYR A 65 -6.44 -4.92 -7.41
C TYR A 65 -6.25 -3.42 -7.23
N SER A 66 -7.35 -2.67 -7.21
CA SER A 66 -7.28 -1.28 -6.77
C SER A 66 -6.68 -1.18 -5.35
N PRO A 67 -5.83 -0.18 -5.07
CA PRO A 67 -5.35 0.04 -3.70
C PRO A 67 -6.47 0.55 -2.78
N ALA A 68 -7.52 1.16 -3.33
CA ALA A 68 -8.57 1.83 -2.58
C ALA A 68 -7.99 2.70 -1.43
N SER A 69 -8.52 2.58 -0.21
CA SER A 69 -8.05 3.38 0.93
C SER A 69 -6.63 3.06 1.42
N THR A 70 -5.95 2.02 0.93
CA THR A 70 -4.51 1.84 1.22
C THR A 70 -3.67 2.91 0.55
N PHE A 71 -4.13 3.48 -0.58
CA PHE A 71 -3.47 4.59 -1.26
C PHE A 71 -3.30 5.84 -0.37
N LYS A 72 -4.09 5.97 0.69
CA LYS A 72 -3.98 7.07 1.67
C LYS A 72 -2.59 7.15 2.31
N VAL A 73 -1.84 6.04 2.40
CA VAL A 73 -0.45 6.07 2.86
C VAL A 73 0.41 6.93 1.93
N PHE A 74 0.36 6.67 0.62
CA PHE A 74 1.16 7.43 -0.34
C PHE A 74 0.59 8.83 -0.58
N ASN A 75 -0.73 8.97 -0.64
CA ASN A 75 -1.40 10.27 -0.77
C ASN A 75 -1.00 11.19 0.39
N SER A 76 -0.96 10.71 1.64
CA SER A 76 -0.48 11.51 2.77
C SER A 76 0.96 12.01 2.59
N LEU A 77 1.89 11.14 2.16
CA LEU A 77 3.28 11.56 1.91
C LEU A 77 3.34 12.64 0.81
N ILE A 78 2.63 12.43 -0.30
CA ILE A 78 2.61 13.40 -1.41
C ILE A 78 1.96 14.71 -0.95
N ALA A 79 0.87 14.65 -0.18
CA ALA A 79 0.16 15.82 0.30
C ALA A 79 1.03 16.70 1.19
N LEU A 80 1.74 16.09 2.14
CA LEU A 80 2.66 16.77 3.03
C LEU A 80 3.87 17.35 2.28
N GLU A 81 4.42 16.58 1.34
CA GLU A 81 5.60 16.99 0.57
C GLU A 81 5.32 18.14 -0.39
N THR A 82 4.15 18.12 -1.03
CA THR A 82 3.76 19.16 -1.98
C THR A 82 3.17 20.40 -1.30
N GLY A 83 2.99 20.38 0.02
CA GLY A 83 2.31 21.44 0.76
C GLY A 83 0.79 21.48 0.52
N ALA A 84 0.21 20.46 -0.11
CA ALA A 84 -1.24 20.31 -0.21
C ALA A 84 -1.91 20.09 1.15
N ALA A 85 -1.15 19.62 2.13
CA ALA A 85 -1.45 19.74 3.55
C ALA A 85 -0.28 20.42 4.27
N ALA A 86 -0.58 21.46 5.06
CA ALA A 86 0.43 22.14 5.86
C ALA A 86 0.90 21.27 7.02
N ASP A 87 -0.03 20.63 7.73
CA ASP A 87 0.26 19.65 8.77
C ASP A 87 -0.89 18.65 8.97
N VAL A 88 -0.74 17.73 9.93
CA VAL A 88 -1.68 16.62 10.13
C VAL A 88 -2.83 16.91 11.10
N ASP A 89 -2.75 18.00 11.87
CA ASP A 89 -3.64 18.32 12.99
C ASP A 89 -4.43 19.63 12.80
N ASN A 90 -3.80 20.68 12.26
CA ASN A 90 -4.36 22.03 12.19
C ASN A 90 -4.80 22.44 10.77
N ASP A 91 -4.29 21.79 9.71
CA ASP A 91 -4.83 21.99 8.35
C ASP A 91 -6.14 21.22 8.21
N MET A 92 -7.22 21.95 8.44
CA MET A 92 -8.58 21.42 8.36
C MET A 92 -9.01 21.31 6.90
N LEU A 93 -9.36 20.09 6.47
CA LEU A 93 -9.73 19.78 5.10
C LEU A 93 -11.22 20.05 4.89
N PRO A 94 -11.59 21.03 4.03
CA PRO A 94 -12.99 21.39 3.84
C PRO A 94 -13.78 20.23 3.24
N TRP A 95 -15.03 20.12 3.69
CA TRP A 95 -15.99 19.16 3.18
C TRP A 95 -16.86 19.77 2.08
N ASP A 96 -17.08 19.00 1.01
CA ASP A 96 -17.87 19.42 -0.15
C ASP A 96 -19.36 19.11 -0.02
N GLY A 97 -19.82 18.71 1.17
CA GLY A 97 -21.22 18.35 1.44
C GLY A 97 -21.63 16.98 0.91
N LYS A 98 -20.74 16.21 0.28
CA LYS A 98 -21.08 14.91 -0.31
C LYS A 98 -20.99 13.79 0.70
N ILE A 99 -22.06 12.99 0.78
CA ILE A 99 -22.10 11.74 1.54
C ILE A 99 -21.84 10.59 0.57
N ILE A 100 -20.84 9.77 0.87
CA ILE A 100 -20.54 8.57 0.08
C ILE A 100 -21.54 7.48 0.46
N MET A 101 -22.35 7.07 -0.52
CA MET A 101 -23.39 6.05 -0.35
C MET A 101 -22.93 4.71 -0.94
N HIS A 102 -23.28 3.62 -0.27
CA HIS A 102 -23.12 2.25 -0.78
C HIS A 102 -24.41 1.48 -0.46
N ASN A 103 -25.07 0.93 -1.49
CA ASN A 103 -26.35 0.24 -1.38
C ASN A 103 -27.42 1.03 -0.60
N GLY A 104 -27.54 2.34 -0.89
CA GLY A 104 -28.54 3.22 -0.28
C GLY A 104 -28.26 3.63 1.16
N LYS A 105 -27.09 3.29 1.73
CA LYS A 105 -26.67 3.68 3.09
C LYS A 105 -25.36 4.46 3.08
N PRO A 106 -25.12 5.36 4.05
CA PRO A 106 -23.81 5.97 4.23
C PRO A 106 -22.73 4.90 4.40
N PHE A 107 -21.70 4.95 3.56
CA PHE A 107 -20.61 3.97 3.56
C PHE A 107 -19.52 4.31 4.58
N LEU A 108 -19.35 5.60 4.87
CA LEU A 108 -18.30 6.11 5.75
C LEU A 108 -18.88 6.52 7.11
N PRO A 109 -18.07 6.51 8.18
CA PRO A 109 -18.50 7.00 9.49
C PRO A 109 -18.95 8.47 9.43
N PRO A 110 -19.90 8.92 10.29
CA PRO A 110 -20.41 10.29 10.28
C PRO A 110 -19.35 11.38 10.39
N VAL A 111 -18.22 11.11 11.06
CA VAL A 111 -17.10 12.05 11.17
C VAL A 111 -16.52 12.46 9.80
N CYS A 112 -16.73 11.65 8.76
CA CYS A 112 -16.29 11.96 7.40
C CYS A 112 -17.24 12.91 6.65
N ASN A 113 -18.40 13.24 7.22
CA ASN A 113 -19.38 14.18 6.68
C ASN A 113 -19.17 15.58 7.29
N GLY A 114 -17.93 16.06 7.26
CA GLY A 114 -17.55 17.30 7.90
C GLY A 114 -16.08 17.64 7.65
N GLU A 115 -15.72 18.86 8.02
CA GLU A 115 -14.34 19.34 7.99
C GLU A 115 -13.50 18.59 9.02
N VAL A 116 -12.37 18.04 8.59
CA VAL A 116 -11.50 17.19 9.42
C VAL A 116 -10.03 17.40 9.10
N SER A 117 -9.16 17.22 10.09
CA SER A 117 -7.70 17.16 9.88
C SER A 117 -7.29 15.86 9.19
N MET A 118 -6.05 15.79 8.68
CA MET A 118 -5.52 14.53 8.10
C MET A 118 -5.49 13.39 9.11
N ARG A 119 -5.17 13.66 10.39
CA ARG A 119 -5.16 12.63 11.45
C ARG A 119 -6.53 11.97 11.58
N VAL A 120 -7.58 12.77 11.64
CA VAL A 120 -8.97 12.27 11.71
C VAL A 120 -9.35 11.55 10.42
N ALA A 121 -9.01 12.13 9.26
CA ALA A 121 -9.34 11.57 7.96
C ALA A 121 -8.68 10.21 7.71
N LEU A 122 -7.39 10.05 8.03
CA LEU A 122 -6.65 8.80 7.81
C LEU A 122 -7.22 7.67 8.69
N LYS A 123 -7.41 7.95 9.98
CA LYS A 123 -7.95 7.00 10.97
C LYS A 123 -9.33 6.47 10.56
N ASN A 124 -10.21 7.37 10.11
CA ASN A 124 -11.59 7.04 9.75
C ASN A 124 -11.77 6.72 8.26
N SER A 125 -10.68 6.69 7.48
CA SER A 125 -10.69 6.44 6.04
C SER A 125 -11.55 7.43 5.23
N CYS A 126 -11.69 8.67 5.70
CA CYS A 126 -12.57 9.67 5.07
C CYS A 126 -12.15 9.95 3.63
N ILE A 127 -12.96 9.46 2.67
CA ILE A 127 -12.69 9.65 1.24
C ILE A 127 -12.75 11.15 0.89
N PRO A 128 -13.77 11.93 1.25
CA PRO A 128 -13.88 13.34 0.83
C PRO A 128 -12.68 14.21 1.20
N ALA A 129 -12.12 14.03 2.40
CA ALA A 129 -10.92 14.75 2.83
C ALA A 129 -9.70 14.44 1.93
N TYR A 130 -9.48 13.16 1.58
CA TYR A 130 -8.41 12.76 0.67
C TYR A 130 -8.67 13.17 -0.79
N GLN A 131 -9.93 13.35 -1.18
CA GLN A 131 -10.29 13.94 -2.45
C GLN A 131 -9.91 15.42 -2.51
N THR A 132 -10.12 16.16 -1.41
CA THR A 132 -9.64 17.54 -1.28
C THR A 132 -8.12 17.63 -1.42
N LEU A 133 -7.37 16.76 -0.73
CA LEU A 133 -5.92 16.67 -0.90
C LEU A 133 -5.53 16.35 -2.34
N ALA A 134 -6.20 15.40 -2.98
CA ALA A 134 -5.91 15.02 -4.35
C ALA A 134 -6.12 16.16 -5.36
N ARG A 135 -7.17 16.96 -5.18
CA ARG A 135 -7.40 18.17 -5.99
C ARG A 135 -6.31 19.22 -5.78
N ARG A 136 -5.84 19.41 -4.54
CA ARG A 136 -4.71 20.30 -4.21
C ARG A 136 -3.39 19.82 -4.85
N ILE A 137 -3.15 18.50 -4.88
CA ILE A 137 -1.93 17.89 -5.46
C ILE A 137 -1.90 17.96 -6.99
N GLY A 138 -3.00 17.60 -7.66
CA GLY A 138 -3.09 17.57 -9.12
C GLY A 138 -2.52 16.31 -9.79
N THR A 139 -3.04 15.98 -10.99
CA THR A 139 -2.72 14.74 -11.71
C THR A 139 -1.26 14.63 -12.12
N GLU A 140 -0.61 15.74 -12.51
CA GLU A 140 0.79 15.73 -12.94
C GLU A 140 1.74 15.33 -11.81
N GLN A 141 1.49 15.85 -10.61
CA GLN A 141 2.26 15.50 -9.42
C GLN A 141 2.05 14.03 -9.07
N TYR A 142 0.81 13.53 -9.07
CA TYR A 142 0.57 12.10 -8.86
C TYR A 142 1.30 11.24 -9.88
N ARG A 143 1.25 11.58 -11.18
CA ARG A 143 1.96 10.84 -12.22
C ARG A 143 3.46 10.79 -11.95
N LYS A 144 4.06 11.91 -11.53
CA LYS A 144 5.48 12.01 -11.16
C LYS A 144 5.82 11.09 -9.98
N TYR A 145 5.10 11.23 -8.86
CA TYR A 145 5.38 10.44 -7.65
C TYR A 145 5.13 8.95 -7.84
N LEU A 146 4.01 8.55 -8.46
CA LEU A 146 3.67 7.14 -8.66
C LEU A 146 4.67 6.43 -9.58
N ARG A 147 5.15 7.10 -10.63
CA ARG A 147 6.20 6.55 -11.49
C ARG A 147 7.54 6.44 -10.77
N ALA A 148 7.95 7.48 -10.03
CA ALA A 148 9.21 7.48 -9.30
C ALA A 148 9.25 6.37 -8.23
N ALA A 149 8.15 6.18 -7.50
CA ALA A 149 8.01 5.15 -6.49
C ALA A 149 7.67 3.75 -7.04
N ARG A 150 7.47 3.61 -8.37
CA ARG A 150 7.02 2.36 -9.02
C ARG A 150 5.75 1.78 -8.37
N PHE A 151 4.80 2.65 -8.03
CA PHE A 151 3.58 2.24 -7.32
C PHE A 151 2.59 1.57 -8.26
N GLY A 152 2.53 0.23 -8.21
CA GLY A 152 1.61 -0.55 -9.04
C GLY A 152 1.80 -0.29 -10.55
N ASN A 153 0.72 -0.11 -11.28
CA ASN A 153 0.75 0.29 -12.69
C ASN A 153 0.89 1.82 -12.91
N ALA A 154 0.98 2.61 -11.83
CA ALA A 154 1.06 4.07 -11.85
C ALA A 154 -0.02 4.77 -12.71
N ASN A 155 -1.17 4.13 -12.92
CA ASN A 155 -2.26 4.69 -13.70
C ASN A 155 -3.00 5.75 -12.88
N VAL A 156 -3.14 6.95 -13.45
CA VAL A 156 -3.82 8.11 -12.84
C VAL A 156 -4.95 8.64 -13.73
N ASP A 157 -5.46 7.81 -14.65
CA ASP A 157 -6.53 8.15 -15.57
C ASP A 157 -7.87 8.33 -14.81
N GLY A 158 -8.72 9.19 -15.37
CA GLY A 158 -9.97 9.62 -14.74
C GLY A 158 -9.82 10.85 -13.82
N PRO A 159 -10.83 11.13 -12.98
CA PRO A 159 -10.78 12.27 -12.07
C PRO A 159 -9.62 12.16 -11.08
N VAL A 160 -8.89 13.26 -10.87
CA VAL A 160 -7.73 13.33 -9.97
C VAL A 160 -8.05 12.91 -8.54
N ASP A 161 -9.31 13.04 -8.13
CA ASP A 161 -9.83 12.70 -6.82
C ASP A 161 -10.58 11.36 -6.79
N TRP A 162 -10.40 10.51 -7.80
CA TRP A 162 -11.08 9.21 -7.87
C TRP A 162 -10.25 8.07 -8.50
N PHE A 163 -9.08 8.33 -9.08
CA PHE A 163 -8.29 7.32 -9.80
C PHE A 163 -7.86 6.10 -8.96
N TRP A 164 -7.78 6.22 -7.63
CA TRP A 164 -7.50 5.08 -6.73
C TRP A 164 -8.75 4.31 -6.31
N LEU A 165 -9.93 4.69 -6.79
CA LEU A 165 -11.23 4.08 -6.51
C LEU A 165 -11.95 3.58 -7.76
N ASN A 166 -11.49 3.98 -8.96
CA ASN A 166 -12.10 3.64 -10.24
C ASN A 166 -11.62 2.30 -10.85
N ASN A 167 -10.79 1.53 -10.12
CA ASN A 167 -10.18 0.27 -10.56
C ASN A 167 -9.17 0.37 -11.72
N GLN A 168 -8.71 1.58 -12.10
CA GLN A 168 -7.67 1.75 -13.13
C GLN A 168 -6.25 1.72 -12.52
N LEU A 169 -6.03 2.40 -11.40
CA LEU A 169 -4.82 2.19 -10.60
C LEU A 169 -4.90 0.81 -9.96
N THR A 170 -3.94 -0.06 -10.25
CA THR A 170 -3.88 -1.40 -9.65
C THR A 170 -2.50 -1.71 -9.10
N ILE A 171 -2.47 -2.52 -8.05
CA ILE A 171 -1.27 -2.95 -7.34
C ILE A 171 -1.46 -4.37 -6.79
N THR A 172 -0.42 -5.19 -6.84
CA THR A 172 -0.41 -6.55 -6.27
C THR A 172 -0.05 -6.54 -4.78
N ALA A 173 -0.25 -7.66 -4.06
CA ALA A 173 0.17 -7.75 -2.66
C ALA A 173 1.71 -7.68 -2.52
N TYR A 174 2.45 -8.25 -3.49
CA TYR A 174 3.91 -8.10 -3.55
C TYR A 174 4.32 -6.64 -3.73
N GLN A 175 3.69 -5.92 -4.65
CA GLN A 175 3.99 -4.51 -4.90
C GLN A 175 3.62 -3.61 -3.71
N GLN A 176 2.55 -3.92 -2.97
CA GLN A 176 2.23 -3.24 -1.70
C GLN A 176 3.37 -3.42 -0.69
N VAL A 177 3.88 -4.64 -0.52
CA VAL A 177 5.00 -4.92 0.37
C VAL A 177 6.28 -4.21 -0.08
N ASP A 178 6.60 -4.23 -1.37
CA ASP A 178 7.77 -3.52 -1.90
C ASP A 178 7.69 -2.02 -1.66
N PHE A 179 6.55 -1.40 -1.96
CA PHE A 179 6.34 0.02 -1.70
C PHE A 179 6.44 0.36 -0.21
N LEU A 180 5.77 -0.41 0.65
CA LEU A 180 5.77 -0.17 2.10
C LEU A 180 7.13 -0.44 2.74
N ARG A 181 7.96 -1.31 2.17
CA ARG A 181 9.36 -1.47 2.59
C ARG A 181 10.16 -0.19 2.36
N GLU A 182 9.97 0.46 1.22
CA GLU A 182 10.60 1.75 0.96
C GLU A 182 10.01 2.88 1.82
N VAL A 183 8.72 2.84 2.15
CA VAL A 183 8.11 3.76 3.13
C VAL A 183 8.74 3.59 4.51
N ALA A 184 8.75 2.37 5.04
CA ALA A 184 9.29 2.07 6.37
C ALA A 184 10.79 2.37 6.47
N ALA A 185 11.52 2.21 5.37
CA ALA A 185 12.94 2.55 5.28
C ALA A 185 13.21 4.03 4.93
N ARG A 186 12.15 4.85 4.79
CA ARG A 186 12.22 6.28 4.43
C ARG A 186 12.98 6.56 3.12
N ARG A 187 12.72 5.73 2.10
CA ARG A 187 13.43 5.70 0.80
C ARG A 187 12.54 5.94 -0.41
N VAL A 188 11.29 6.34 -0.22
CA VAL A 188 10.41 6.76 -1.34
C VAL A 188 11.01 8.03 -1.97
N PRO A 189 11.20 8.07 -3.30
CA PRO A 189 11.83 9.21 -3.95
C PRO A 189 11.06 10.51 -3.72
N MET A 190 11.82 11.60 -3.55
CA MET A 190 11.32 12.97 -3.42
C MET A 190 10.49 13.24 -2.16
N ILE A 191 10.56 12.38 -1.14
CA ILE A 191 9.87 12.58 0.14
C ILE A 191 10.88 12.98 1.23
N SER A 192 10.59 14.06 1.93
CA SER A 192 11.41 14.58 3.03
C SER A 192 11.19 13.81 4.34
N ALA A 193 12.18 13.88 5.24
CA ALA A 193 12.07 13.31 6.59
C ALA A 193 10.86 13.85 7.36
N ARG A 194 10.54 15.14 7.19
CA ARG A 194 9.36 15.78 7.78
C ARG A 194 8.06 15.05 7.39
N SER A 195 7.87 14.79 6.10
CA SER A 195 6.69 14.08 5.59
C SER A 195 6.57 12.67 6.18
N TYR A 196 7.69 11.98 6.37
CA TYR A 196 7.73 10.67 7.03
C TYR A 196 7.36 10.74 8.51
N ASP A 197 7.95 11.66 9.27
CA ASP A 197 7.67 11.79 10.70
C ASP A 197 6.18 12.05 10.96
N MET A 198 5.56 12.88 10.11
CA MET A 198 4.13 13.18 10.18
C MET A 198 3.25 12.01 9.75
N LEU A 199 3.65 11.25 8.72
CA LEU A 199 2.95 10.01 8.35
C LEU A 199 3.00 8.99 9.49
N ASP A 200 4.19 8.72 10.03
CA ASP A 200 4.39 7.72 11.07
C ASP A 200 3.50 8.01 12.29
N ASP A 201 3.44 9.28 12.70
CA ASP A 201 2.58 9.75 13.81
C ASP A 201 1.09 9.42 13.59
N ILE A 202 0.54 9.65 12.39
CA ILE A 202 -0.89 9.40 12.14
C ILE A 202 -1.21 7.97 11.66
N LEU A 203 -0.21 7.23 11.18
CA LEU A 203 -0.39 5.87 10.66
C LEU A 203 -0.20 4.78 11.73
N ALA A 204 0.45 5.11 12.85
CA ALA A 204 0.55 4.22 14.00
C ALA A 204 -0.84 3.92 14.58
N ILE A 205 -1.27 2.66 14.48
CA ILE A 205 -2.57 2.21 15.01
C ILE A 205 -2.45 1.48 16.35
N GLU A 206 -1.25 1.07 16.71
CA GLU A 206 -0.96 0.37 17.94
C GLU A 206 0.50 0.58 18.33
N LYS A 207 0.74 0.91 19.60
CA LYS A 207 2.08 1.11 20.16
C LYS A 207 2.15 0.41 21.51
N THR A 208 3.10 -0.51 21.64
CA THR A 208 3.41 -1.23 22.88
C THR A 208 4.91 -1.05 23.18
N PRO A 209 5.39 -1.45 24.38
CA PRO A 209 6.82 -1.49 24.64
C PRO A 209 7.59 -2.44 23.71
N ALA A 210 6.93 -3.45 23.13
CA ALA A 210 7.57 -4.47 22.29
C ALA A 210 7.58 -4.11 20.80
N TYR A 211 6.51 -3.47 20.31
CA TYR A 211 6.34 -3.15 18.89
C TYR A 211 5.40 -1.98 18.64
N THR A 212 5.48 -1.42 17.42
CA THR A 212 4.50 -0.48 16.87
C THR A 212 3.97 -1.02 15.55
N ILE A 213 2.65 -0.94 15.33
CA ILE A 213 2.01 -1.30 14.06
C ILE A 213 1.60 -0.02 13.34
N TYR A 214 2.10 0.17 12.14
CA TYR A 214 1.69 1.21 11.21
C TYR A 214 0.89 0.54 10.10
N ALA A 215 -0.38 0.86 9.93
CA ALA A 215 -1.17 0.13 8.96
C ALA A 215 -2.41 0.88 8.46
N LYS A 216 -2.85 0.51 7.25
CA LYS A 216 -4.03 1.07 6.62
C LYS A 216 -4.92 -0.02 6.03
N THR A 217 -6.21 0.09 6.31
CA THR A 217 -7.26 -0.72 5.67
C THR A 217 -7.66 -0.15 4.30
N GLY A 218 -8.09 -1.04 3.39
CA GLY A 218 -8.70 -0.70 2.11
C GLY A 218 -9.90 -1.58 1.80
N TRP A 219 -10.85 -1.04 1.04
CA TRP A 219 -12.01 -1.76 0.54
C TRP A 219 -12.20 -1.40 -0.92
N VAL A 220 -12.13 -2.40 -1.79
CA VAL A 220 -12.31 -2.28 -3.23
C VAL A 220 -13.68 -2.79 -3.60
N THR A 221 -14.49 -1.96 -4.27
CA THR A 221 -15.68 -2.44 -4.94
C THR A 221 -15.34 -2.86 -6.36
N VAL A 222 -15.59 -4.14 -6.67
CA VAL A 222 -15.24 -4.73 -7.97
C VAL A 222 -16.52 -4.96 -8.78
N PRO A 223 -16.69 -4.29 -9.94
CA PRO A 223 -17.91 -4.44 -10.74
C PRO A 223 -18.20 -5.89 -11.11
N GLY A 224 -19.40 -6.38 -10.76
CA GLY A 224 -19.87 -7.73 -11.09
C GLY A 224 -19.11 -8.87 -10.39
N LYS A 225 -18.29 -8.58 -9.38
CA LYS A 225 -17.51 -9.58 -8.63
C LYS A 225 -17.61 -9.32 -7.13
N VAL A 226 -17.05 -10.23 -6.34
CA VAL A 226 -16.89 -10.04 -4.90
C VAL A 226 -15.93 -8.89 -4.62
N ASP A 227 -16.26 -8.08 -3.63
CA ASP A 227 -15.41 -6.98 -3.17
C ASP A 227 -14.13 -7.51 -2.53
N VAL A 228 -13.08 -6.69 -2.49
CA VAL A 228 -11.76 -7.09 -1.97
C VAL A 228 -11.36 -6.19 -0.82
N GLY A 229 -10.96 -6.80 0.28
CA GLY A 229 -10.56 -6.11 1.49
C GLY A 229 -9.05 -6.16 1.69
N TRP A 230 -8.41 -5.00 1.89
CA TRP A 230 -6.99 -4.87 2.20
C TRP A 230 -6.72 -4.51 3.65
N TRP A 231 -5.60 -5.01 4.18
CA TRP A 231 -4.89 -4.40 5.29
C TRP A 231 -3.38 -4.51 5.03
N VAL A 232 -2.70 -3.37 5.01
CA VAL A 232 -1.29 -3.28 4.62
C VAL A 232 -0.55 -2.39 5.61
N GLY A 233 0.73 -2.66 5.83
CA GLY A 233 1.50 -1.90 6.79
C GLY A 233 2.84 -2.52 7.12
N TRP A 234 3.41 -2.10 8.25
CA TRP A 234 4.57 -2.73 8.83
C TRP A 234 4.50 -2.75 10.36
N VAL A 235 5.23 -3.71 10.94
CA VAL A 235 5.49 -3.81 12.37
C VAL A 235 6.93 -3.43 12.61
N ALA A 236 7.16 -2.39 13.41
CA ALA A 236 8.48 -2.04 13.93
C ALA A 236 8.66 -2.70 15.30
N ARG A 237 9.67 -3.56 15.46
CA ARG A 237 9.95 -4.33 16.68
C ARG A 237 11.44 -4.30 16.99
N GLY A 238 11.85 -3.44 17.94
CA GLY A 238 13.27 -3.15 18.16
C GLY A 238 13.93 -2.63 16.89
N ASN A 239 15.04 -3.25 16.46
CA ASN A 239 15.72 -2.94 15.20
C ASN A 239 15.18 -3.74 14.00
N ASP A 240 14.09 -4.47 14.17
CA ASP A 240 13.50 -5.33 13.15
C ASP A 240 12.23 -4.72 12.57
N THR A 241 11.96 -5.03 11.30
CA THR A 241 10.78 -4.54 10.59
C THR A 241 10.15 -5.66 9.78
N TYR A 242 8.85 -5.87 9.98
CA TYR A 242 8.05 -6.81 9.21
C TYR A 242 7.03 -6.04 8.39
N VAL A 243 7.21 -6.00 7.08
CA VAL A 243 6.27 -5.35 6.16
C VAL A 243 5.24 -6.38 5.72
N PHE A 244 3.96 -6.02 5.63
CA PHE A 244 2.91 -6.97 5.27
C PHE A 244 1.83 -6.39 4.37
N ALA A 245 1.21 -7.27 3.60
CA ALA A 245 -0.01 -7.00 2.87
C ALA A 245 -0.92 -8.24 2.86
N ILE A 246 -2.14 -8.08 3.36
CA ILE A 246 -3.23 -9.06 3.22
C ILE A 246 -4.29 -8.50 2.29
N ASN A 247 -4.79 -9.35 1.38
CA ASN A 247 -6.12 -9.15 0.81
C ASN A 247 -6.96 -10.41 0.88
N LEU A 248 -8.27 -10.22 0.97
CA LEU A 248 -9.27 -11.29 1.02
C LEU A 248 -10.59 -10.84 0.38
N ASP A 249 -11.42 -11.80 0.01
CA ASP A 249 -12.77 -11.54 -0.50
C ASP A 249 -13.70 -11.07 0.61
N MET A 250 -14.53 -10.07 0.28
CA MET A 250 -15.45 -9.37 1.19
C MET A 250 -16.89 -9.50 0.66
N PRO A 251 -17.51 -10.70 0.73
CA PRO A 251 -18.88 -10.90 0.24
C PRO A 251 -19.93 -10.08 0.97
N ASN A 252 -19.63 -9.61 2.19
CA ASN A 252 -20.45 -8.69 2.94
C ASN A 252 -19.61 -7.87 3.96
N PRO A 253 -20.14 -6.78 4.52
CA PRO A 253 -19.41 -5.94 5.48
C PRO A 253 -19.01 -6.61 6.80
N GLY A 254 -19.68 -7.69 7.21
CA GLY A 254 -19.31 -8.44 8.42
C GLY A 254 -17.95 -9.11 8.32
N VAL A 255 -17.40 -9.28 7.11
CA VAL A 255 -16.07 -9.87 6.88
C VAL A 255 -14.93 -8.86 7.12
N ALA A 256 -15.24 -7.55 7.15
CA ALA A 256 -14.25 -6.48 7.27
C ALA A 256 -13.23 -6.64 8.42
N PRO A 257 -13.60 -7.13 9.63
CA PRO A 257 -12.64 -7.37 10.71
C PRO A 257 -11.63 -8.49 10.42
N LYS A 258 -11.99 -9.49 9.60
CA LYS A 258 -11.15 -10.68 9.32
C LYS A 258 -9.79 -10.35 8.74
N ARG A 259 -9.67 -9.23 8.01
CA ARG A 259 -8.38 -8.73 7.50
C ARG A 259 -7.36 -8.55 8.62
N GLN A 260 -7.77 -7.94 9.73
CA GLN A 260 -6.89 -7.66 10.86
C GLN A 260 -6.70 -8.90 11.73
N GLU A 261 -7.77 -9.67 11.98
CA GLU A 261 -7.70 -10.90 12.78
C GLU A 261 -6.71 -11.91 12.19
N ILE A 262 -6.87 -12.23 10.89
CA ILE A 262 -6.03 -13.21 10.20
C ILE A 262 -4.58 -12.71 10.14
N ALA A 263 -4.36 -11.48 9.66
CA ALA A 263 -3.01 -10.97 9.51
C ALA A 263 -2.27 -10.84 10.86
N ARG A 264 -2.95 -10.45 11.96
CA ARG A 264 -2.34 -10.47 13.30
C ARG A 264 -1.97 -11.88 13.75
N ALA A 265 -2.82 -12.87 13.49
CA ALA A 265 -2.51 -14.26 13.80
C ALA A 265 -1.28 -14.74 13.02
N VAL A 266 -1.19 -14.43 11.73
CA VAL A 266 -0.02 -14.76 10.89
C VAL A 266 1.24 -14.00 11.35
N LEU A 267 1.12 -12.71 11.68
CA LEU A 267 2.23 -11.91 12.20
C LEU A 267 2.76 -12.48 13.52
N LYS A 268 1.91 -13.03 14.39
CA LYS A 268 2.33 -13.79 15.57
C LYS A 268 3.06 -15.09 15.21
N GLN A 269 2.55 -15.86 14.24
CA GLN A 269 3.20 -17.10 13.79
C GLN A 269 4.63 -16.89 13.30
N VAL A 270 4.89 -15.77 12.62
CA VAL A 270 6.24 -15.43 12.12
C VAL A 270 7.09 -14.66 13.15
N GLY A 271 6.54 -14.45 14.35
CA GLY A 271 7.20 -13.75 15.46
C GLY A 271 7.17 -12.22 15.36
N ALA A 272 6.58 -11.62 14.34
CA ALA A 272 6.53 -10.17 14.18
C ALA A 272 5.78 -9.48 15.34
N LEU A 273 4.77 -10.16 15.90
CA LEU A 273 4.05 -9.74 17.10
C LEU A 273 4.31 -10.75 18.23
N SER A 274 4.53 -10.24 19.44
CA SER A 274 4.54 -11.02 20.68
C SER A 274 3.14 -11.38 21.14
#